data_AF-A0A2I0VEW2-F1
#
_entry.id   AF-A0A2I0VEW2-F1
#
_cell.length_a   1.000
_cell.length_b   1.000
_cell.length_c   1.000
_cell.angle_alpha   90.00
_cell.angle_beta   90.00
_cell.angle_gamma   90.00
#
_symmetry.space_group_name_H-M   'P 1'
#
loop_
_entity.id
_entity.type
_entity.pdbx_description
1 polymer ?
#
loop_
_entity_poly.entity_id
_entity_poly.type
_entity_poly.pdbx_seq_one_letter_code
_entity_poly.pdbx_strand_id
1 'polypeptide(L)' 'MQFLLRIGGRLHAIIAKYSPEGKLLELLEDQQGKVVRAASEVEEKDGKLWIGSVLMPFIAVFTLE' A
#
# COMPACT_ATOMS: atom_id res chain seq x y z
N MET A 1 -13.58 13.39 -3.21
CA MET A 1 -12.90 14.60 -3.73
C MET A 1 -11.95 15.27 -2.75
N GLN A 2 -12.31 15.53 -1.48
CA GLN A 2 -11.39 16.18 -0.52
C GLN A 2 -10.09 15.40 -0.26
N PHE A 3 -10.13 14.07 -0.21
CA PHE A 3 -8.92 13.24 -0.05
C PHE A 3 -7.90 13.48 -1.16
N LEU A 4 -8.34 13.55 -2.43
CA LEU A 4 -7.47 13.77 -3.58
C LEU A 4 -6.74 15.12 -3.52
N LEU A 5 -7.38 16.16 -2.95
CA LEU A 5 -6.77 17.47 -2.75
C LEU A 5 -5.70 17.44 -1.65
N ARG A 6 -5.87 16.62 -0.60
CA ARG A 6 -4.89 16.49 0.49
C ARG A 6 -3.60 15.80 0.05
N ILE A 7 -3.66 14.96 -0.96
CA ILE A 7 -2.51 14.24 -1.54
C ILE A 7 -1.92 14.94 -2.78
N GLY A 8 -2.23 16.22 -2.99
CA GLY A 8 -1.68 16.99 -4.11
C GLY A 8 -2.20 16.54 -5.49
N GLY A 9 -3.38 15.92 -5.54
CA GLY A 9 -3.98 15.43 -6.78
C GLY A 9 -3.39 14.12 -7.31
N ARG A 10 -2.44 13.50 -6.58
CA ARG A 10 -1.77 12.27 -6.99
C ARG A 10 -2.04 11.13 -6.00
N LEU A 11 -2.69 10.08 -6.50
CA LEU A 11 -2.86 8.84 -5.76
C LEU A 11 -1.48 8.18 -5.50
N HIS A 12 -1.23 7.88 -4.23
CA HIS A 12 -0.13 7.05 -3.75
C HIS A 12 -0.67 6.13 -2.65
N ALA A 13 -0.18 4.90 -2.58
CA ALA A 13 -0.60 3.94 -1.57
C ALA A 13 0.41 3.86 -0.43
N ILE A 14 -0.11 3.70 0.78
CA ILE A 14 0.63 3.36 1.99
C ILE A 14 0.09 2.03 2.50
N ILE A 15 1.01 1.12 2.86
CA ILE A 15 0.73 -0.12 3.56
C ILE A 15 1.37 0.02 4.94
N ALA A 16 0.58 -0.15 6.00
CA ALA A 16 1.03 -0.02 7.38
C ALA A 16 0.77 -1.33 8.14
N LYS A 17 1.83 -1.87 8.75
CA LYS A 17 1.75 -3.07 9.60
C LYS A 17 1.65 -2.63 11.05
N TYR A 18 0.65 -3.14 11.75
CA TYR A 18 0.44 -2.87 13.17
C TYR A 18 0.59 -4.14 14.00
N SER A 19 0.99 -3.99 15.26
CA SER A 19 0.89 -5.05 16.26
C SER A 19 -0.56 -5.24 16.70
N PRO A 20 -0.90 -6.38 17.35
CA PRO A 20 -2.24 -6.60 17.91
C PRO A 20 -2.67 -5.50 18.90
N GLU A 21 -1.73 -4.84 19.56
CA GLU A 21 -1.94 -3.73 20.50
C GLU A 21 -2.11 -2.38 19.79
N GLY A 22 -2.08 -2.35 18.45
CA GLY A 22 -2.24 -1.14 17.65
C GLY A 22 -0.96 -0.31 17.51
N LYS A 23 0.22 -0.86 17.82
CA LYS A 23 1.50 -0.17 17.60
C LYS A 23 1.90 -0.27 16.13
N LEU A 24 2.27 0.85 15.51
CA LEU A 24 2.87 0.84 14.17
C LEU A 24 4.23 0.13 14.21
N LEU A 25 4.39 -0.91 13.39
CA LEU A 25 5.62 -1.70 13.29
C LEU A 25 6.42 -1.28 12.05
N GLU A 26 5.76 -1.26 10.89
CA GLU A 26 6.41 -1.00 9.61
C GLU A 26 5.49 -0.23 8.66
N LEU A 27 6.08 0.50 7.74
CA LEU A 27 5.38 1.27 6.71
C LEU A 27 6.09 1.13 5.37
N LEU A 28 5.32 0.78 4.34
CA LEU A 28 5.76 0.75 2.95
C LEU A 28 4.92 1.77 2.17
N GLU A 29 5.59 2.70 1.49
CA GLU A 29 4.93 3.77 0.74
C GLU A 29 5.51 3.89 -0.66
N ASP A 30 4.63 3.87 -1.67
CA ASP A 30 4.98 4.27 -3.02
C ASP A 30 4.84 5.79 -3.14
N GLN A 31 5.82 6.53 -2.61
CA GLN A 31 5.78 8.01 -2.54
C GLN A 31 5.60 8.66 -3.92
N GLN A 32 6.07 7.99 -4.97
CA GLN A 32 5.93 8.45 -6.34
C GLN A 32 4.65 7.90 -7.01
N GLY A 33 3.86 7.05 -6.35
CA GLY A 33 2.67 6.42 -6.93
C GLY A 33 2.92 5.83 -8.32
N LYS A 34 4.08 5.16 -8.50
CA LYS A 34 4.51 4.60 -9.79
C LYS A 34 4.00 3.18 -10.01
N VAL A 35 3.90 2.40 -8.95
CA VAL A 35 3.54 0.98 -8.97
C VAL A 35 2.17 0.78 -8.36
N VAL A 36 1.97 1.14 -7.09
CA VAL A 36 0.70 0.94 -6.39
C VAL A 36 0.14 2.29 -5.98
N ARG A 37 -0.84 2.77 -6.76
CA ARG A 37 -1.50 4.07 -6.49
C ARG A 37 -2.66 3.96 -5.51
N ALA A 38 -3.20 2.75 -5.34
CA ALA A 38 -4.22 2.42 -4.35
C ALA A 38 -4.10 0.93 -4.00
N ALA A 39 -4.22 0.59 -2.73
CA ALA A 39 -4.25 -0.79 -2.23
C ALA A 39 -5.57 -1.03 -1.49
N SER A 40 -6.22 -2.14 -1.76
CA SER A 40 -7.45 -2.57 -1.09
C SER A 40 -7.20 -3.71 -0.11
N GLU A 41 -6.21 -4.55 -0.40
CA GLU A 41 -5.84 -5.71 0.38
C GLU A 41 -4.34 -5.99 0.25
N VAL A 42 -3.75 -6.55 1.31
CA VAL A 42 -2.36 -6.97 1.35
C VAL A 42 -2.27 -8.28 2.11
N GLU A 43 -1.61 -9.28 1.52
CA GLU A 43 -1.29 -10.55 2.16
C GLU A 43 0.24 -10.71 2.26
N GLU A 44 0.74 -11.04 3.44
CA GLU A 44 2.14 -11.41 3.64
C GLU A 44 2.27 -12.94 3.51
N LYS A 45 3.02 -13.40 2.50
CA LYS A 45 3.20 -14.83 2.22
C LYS A 45 4.55 -15.07 1.53
N ASP A 46 5.28 -16.09 1.99
CA ASP A 46 6.56 -16.54 1.42
C ASP A 46 7.61 -15.41 1.29
N GLY A 47 7.71 -14.55 2.31
CA GLY A 47 8.64 -13.41 2.33
C GLY A 47 8.27 -12.30 1.34
N LYS A 48 6.99 -12.21 0.94
CA LYS A 48 6.48 -11.21 0.00
C LYS A 48 5.18 -10.61 0.49
N LEU A 49 4.93 -9.38 0.09
CA LEU A 49 3.61 -8.75 0.15
C LEU A 49 2.94 -8.89 -1.21
N TRP A 50 1.76 -9.51 -1.22
CA TRP A 50 0.86 -9.59 -2.36
C TRP A 50 -0.20 -8.51 -2.20
N ILE A 51 -0.22 -7.56 -3.13
CA ILE A 51 -0.99 -6.32 -2.98
C ILE A 51 -2.07 -6.28 -4.06
N GLY A 52 -3.32 -6.34 -3.62
CA GLY A 52 -4.51 -6.25 -4.46
C GLY A 52 -5.13 -4.85 -4.44
N SER A 53 -5.80 -4.49 -5.53
CA SER A 53 -6.47 -3.20 -5.67
C SER A 53 -7.70 -3.33 -6.55
N VAL A 54 -8.84 -2.80 -6.08
CA VAL A 54 -10.04 -2.68 -6.93
C VAL A 54 -9.88 -1.66 -8.06
N LEU A 55 -8.85 -0.81 -8.00
CA LEU A 55 -8.60 0.27 -8.97
C LEU A 55 -7.47 -0.04 -9.94
N MET A 56 -6.61 -1.02 -9.65
CA MET A 56 -5.47 -1.36 -10.51
C MET A 56 -5.75 -2.68 -11.25
N PRO A 57 -5.43 -2.79 -12.56
CA PRO A 57 -5.68 -3.99 -13.34
C PRO A 57 -4.56 -5.05 -13.20
N PHE A 58 -3.89 -5.11 -12.04
CA PHE A 58 -2.80 -6.03 -11.76
C PHE A 58 -2.63 -6.26 -10.25
N ILE A 59 -1.96 -7.36 -9.91
CA ILE A 59 -1.47 -7.65 -8.56
C ILE A 59 -0.01 -7.16 -8.48
N ALA A 60 0.31 -6.36 -7.47
CA ALA A 60 1.69 -5.95 -7.20
C ALA A 60 2.32 -6.89 -6.17
N VAL A 61 3.61 -7.17 -6.34
CA VAL A 61 4.37 -8.02 -5.43
C VAL A 61 5.60 -7.25 -4.93
N PHE A 62 5.75 -7.16 -3.62
CA PHE A 62 6.92 -6.57 -2.97
C PHE A 62 7.67 -7.67 -2.20
N THR A 63 9.00 -7.74 -2.35
CA THR A 63 9.81 -8.72 -1.59
C THR A 63 10.27 -8.06 -0.30
N LEU A 64 10.02 -8.73 0.82
CA LEU A 64 10.55 -8.33 2.12
C LEU A 64 12.03 -8.76 2.16
N GLU A 65 12.92 -7.80 2.39
CA GLU A 65 14.35 -8.05 2.64
C GLU A 65 14.60 -8.46 4.09
#